data_AF-A0A2V9ZZX1-F1
#
_entry.id   AF-A0A2V9ZZX1-F1
#
_cell.length_a   1.000
_cell.length_b   1.000
_cell.length_c   1.000
_cell.angle_alpha   90.00
_cell.angle_beta   90.00
_cell.angle_gamma   90.00
#
_symmetry.space_group_name_H-M   'P 1'
#
loop_
_entity.id
_entity.type
_entity.pdbx_description
1 polymer ?
#
loop_
_entity_poly.entity_id
_entity_poly.type
_entity_poly.pdbx_seq_one_letter_code
_entity_poly.pdbx_strand_id
1 'polypeptide(L)'
;MIFYVSLVDGGTLELIRGLGKNVLSSGDLVAQFEATLSDEQIQTHYDARDIIDPLTIEAFKEIGRRVRNGGTTEHSMQQWFMEAFRRENLVTDDPPIVAVNGNSGNPHYEPHADGSAPIREGDFVLLDVWAKQNKPGAVYYDITWTGFVGKAPSEKRGGQDGAAGNFRWTGDRGLGSGSRGA
;
A
#
# COMPACT_ATOMS: atom_id res chain seq x y z
N MET A 1 5.62 17.10 17.56
CA MET A 1 4.57 17.10 18.60
C MET A 1 3.50 16.13 18.15
N ILE A 2 3.18 15.12 18.97
CA ILE A 2 2.10 14.16 18.68
C ILE A 2 0.87 14.65 19.45
N PHE A 3 -0.10 15.22 18.75
CA PHE A 3 -1.24 15.91 19.36
C PHE A 3 -2.15 15.01 20.19
N TYR A 4 -2.14 13.70 19.94
CA TYR A 4 -2.90 12.72 20.72
C TYR A 4 -2.21 12.30 22.04
N VAL A 5 -0.93 12.65 22.23
CA VAL A 5 -0.15 12.28 23.43
C VAL A 5 0.23 13.52 24.25
N SER A 6 0.50 14.65 23.58
CA SER A 6 0.98 15.89 24.20
C SER A 6 -0.17 16.75 24.76
N LEU A 7 -0.88 16.22 25.76
CA LEU A 7 -2.11 16.84 26.31
C LEU A 7 -1.86 17.82 27.46
N VAL A 8 -0.70 17.75 28.13
CA VAL A 8 -0.40 18.59 29.30
C VAL A 8 0.02 19.99 28.84
N ASP A 9 -0.62 21.02 29.37
CA ASP A 9 -0.30 22.41 29.06
C ASP A 9 1.01 22.88 29.72
N GLY A 10 1.56 23.98 29.22
CA GLY A 10 2.82 24.54 29.71
C GLY A 10 2.78 25.00 31.17
N GLY A 11 1.64 25.51 31.66
CA GLY A 11 1.51 25.96 33.06
C GLY A 11 1.57 24.79 34.04
N THR A 12 0.91 23.68 33.70
CA THR A 12 0.99 22.43 34.48
C THR A 12 2.41 21.85 34.46
N LEU A 13 3.11 21.90 33.32
CA LEU A 13 4.50 21.47 33.23
C LEU A 13 5.43 22.30 34.15
N GLU A 14 5.29 23.61 34.16
CA GLU A 14 6.08 24.50 35.01
C GLU A 14 5.77 24.31 36.51
N LEU A 15 4.50 24.08 36.87
CA LEU A 15 4.12 23.74 38.25
C LEU A 15 4.85 22.47 38.72
N ILE A 16 4.86 21.41 37.91
CA ILE A 16 5.54 20.14 38.23
C ILE A 16 7.05 20.34 38.37
N ARG A 17 7.67 21.12 37.47
CA ARG A 17 9.09 21.48 37.55
C ARG A 17 9.39 22.27 38.83
N GLY A 18 8.51 23.17 39.23
CA GLY A 18 8.60 23.94 40.48
C GLY A 18 8.59 23.09 41.75
N LEU A 19 8.07 21.85 41.68
CA LEU A 19 8.16 20.85 42.76
C LEU A 19 9.49 20.09 42.78
N GLY A 20 10.50 20.54 42.00
CA GLY A 20 11.82 19.91 41.89
C GLY A 20 11.80 18.61 41.09
N LYS A 21 10.81 18.41 40.22
CA LYS A 21 10.71 17.22 39.35
C LYS A 21 11.30 17.48 37.98
N ASN A 22 12.03 16.50 37.46
CA ASN A 22 12.53 16.53 36.09
C ASN A 22 11.49 15.92 35.15
N VAL A 23 10.97 16.70 34.20
CA VAL A 23 10.01 16.22 33.20
C VAL A 23 10.76 15.83 31.93
N LEU A 24 10.55 14.60 31.48
CA LEU A 24 11.17 14.02 30.30
C LEU A 24 10.10 13.63 29.26
N SER A 25 10.55 13.34 28.04
CA SER A 25 9.68 12.79 26.99
C SER A 25 9.17 11.41 27.37
N SER A 26 7.88 11.15 27.13
CA SER A 26 7.30 9.80 27.18
C SER A 26 7.49 9.01 25.88
N GLY A 27 8.15 9.59 24.87
CA GLY A 27 8.27 9.03 23.52
C GLY A 27 8.78 7.59 23.48
N ASP A 28 9.84 7.28 24.25
CA ASP A 28 10.40 5.93 24.30
C ASP A 28 9.43 4.92 24.90
N LEU A 29 8.64 5.34 25.90
CA LEU A 29 7.62 4.50 26.52
C LEU A 29 6.47 4.23 25.55
N VAL A 30 6.02 5.26 24.82
CA VAL A 30 4.99 5.08 23.78
C VAL A 30 5.48 4.12 22.70
N ALA A 31 6.71 4.28 22.22
CA ALA A 31 7.26 3.36 21.22
C ALA A 31 7.35 1.92 21.75
N GLN A 32 7.82 1.75 23.00
CA GLN A 32 7.99 0.44 23.61
C GLN A 32 6.67 -0.28 23.85
N PHE A 33 5.63 0.42 24.32
CA PHE A 33 4.38 -0.22 24.73
C PHE A 33 3.27 -0.20 23.68
N GLU A 34 3.25 0.80 22.78
CA GLU A 34 2.18 0.97 21.79
C GLU A 34 2.63 0.65 20.35
N ALA A 35 3.94 0.61 20.07
CA ALA A 35 4.48 0.37 18.72
C ALA A 35 5.28 -0.94 18.60
N THR A 36 5.27 -1.81 19.61
CA THR A 36 5.86 -3.14 19.53
C THR A 36 4.82 -4.17 19.14
N LEU A 37 5.16 -5.02 18.16
CA LEU A 37 4.32 -6.11 17.73
C LEU A 37 4.77 -7.40 18.40
N SER A 38 3.82 -8.22 18.83
CA SER A 38 4.07 -9.62 19.20
C SER A 38 4.48 -10.46 17.98
N ASP A 39 5.13 -11.60 18.21
CA ASP A 39 5.48 -12.54 17.14
C ASP A 39 4.25 -13.00 16.34
N GLU A 40 3.10 -13.18 16.99
CA GLU A 40 1.84 -13.51 16.33
C GLU A 40 1.40 -12.38 15.39
N GLN A 41 1.43 -11.13 15.86
CA GLN A 41 1.10 -9.95 15.06
C GLN A 41 2.03 -9.81 13.84
N ILE A 42 3.33 -10.00 14.03
CA ILE A 42 4.31 -10.01 12.94
C ILE A 42 3.99 -11.10 11.91
N GLN A 43 3.63 -12.29 12.37
CA GLN A 43 3.24 -13.37 11.47
C GLN A 43 1.98 -13.01 10.67
N THR A 44 0.97 -12.39 11.29
CA THR A 44 -0.24 -11.95 10.55
C THR A 44 0.07 -10.94 9.44
N HIS A 45 1.06 -10.07 9.65
CA HIS A 45 1.51 -9.10 8.65
C HIS A 45 2.16 -9.80 7.44
N TYR A 46 3.01 -10.81 7.69
CA TYR A 46 3.60 -11.60 6.61
C TYR A 46 2.59 -12.49 5.90
N ASP A 47 1.61 -13.04 6.62
CA ASP A 47 0.54 -13.79 5.98
C ASP A 47 -0.30 -12.88 5.06
N ALA A 48 -0.54 -11.62 5.45
CA ALA A 48 -1.21 -10.64 4.60
C ALA A 48 -0.36 -10.26 3.38
N ARG A 49 0.97 -10.08 3.54
CA ARG A 49 1.92 -9.88 2.43
C ARG A 49 1.80 -10.98 1.38
N ASP A 50 1.86 -12.24 1.82
CA ASP A 50 1.91 -13.39 0.91
C ASP A 50 0.65 -13.51 0.03
N ILE A 51 -0.43 -12.82 0.41
CA ILE A 51 -1.66 -12.67 -0.36
C ILE A 51 -1.63 -11.39 -1.22
N ILE A 52 -1.28 -10.23 -0.65
CA ILE A 52 -1.38 -8.93 -1.31
C ILE A 52 -0.32 -8.74 -2.41
N ASP A 53 0.88 -9.29 -2.24
CA ASP A 53 1.95 -9.21 -3.25
C ASP A 53 1.51 -9.82 -4.60
N PRO A 54 1.01 -11.07 -4.66
CA PRO A 54 0.43 -11.63 -5.87
C PRO A 54 -0.75 -10.83 -6.42
N LEU A 55 -1.66 -10.36 -5.56
CA LEU A 55 -2.83 -9.57 -6.00
C LEU A 55 -2.42 -8.26 -6.69
N THR A 56 -1.38 -7.59 -6.19
CA THR A 56 -0.85 -6.36 -6.79
C THR A 56 -0.27 -6.63 -8.18
N ILE A 57 0.44 -7.73 -8.35
CA ILE A 57 0.94 -8.18 -9.67
C ILE A 57 -0.23 -8.51 -10.61
N GLU A 58 -1.27 -9.18 -10.11
CA GLU A 58 -2.48 -9.49 -10.87
C GLU A 58 -3.26 -8.25 -11.27
N ALA A 59 -3.33 -7.24 -10.41
CA ALA A 59 -3.98 -5.96 -10.71
C ALA A 59 -3.34 -5.26 -11.92
N PHE A 60 -2.00 -5.22 -12.00
CA PHE A 60 -1.33 -4.68 -13.19
C PHE A 60 -1.65 -5.47 -14.46
N LYS A 61 -1.70 -6.80 -14.39
CA LYS A 61 -2.10 -7.65 -15.53
C LYS A 61 -3.54 -7.37 -15.94
N GLU A 62 -4.44 -7.23 -14.97
CA GLU A 62 -5.85 -6.97 -15.19
C GLU A 62 -6.09 -5.58 -15.79
N ILE A 63 -5.39 -4.55 -15.32
CA ILE A 63 -5.37 -3.21 -15.94
C ILE A 63 -4.99 -3.34 -17.41
N GLY A 64 -3.86 -3.98 -17.71
CA GLY A 64 -3.42 -4.18 -19.09
C GLY A 64 -4.45 -4.94 -19.94
N ARG A 65 -5.10 -5.96 -19.38
CA ARG A 65 -6.16 -6.73 -20.05
C ARG A 65 -7.38 -5.86 -20.35
N ARG A 66 -7.87 -5.09 -19.37
CA ARG A 66 -9.06 -4.24 -19.54
C ARG A 66 -8.81 -3.10 -20.51
N VAL A 67 -7.66 -2.43 -20.42
CA VAL A 67 -7.29 -1.34 -21.35
C VAL A 67 -7.30 -1.82 -22.81
N ARG A 68 -6.82 -3.03 -23.10
CA ARG A 68 -6.89 -3.62 -24.46
C ARG A 68 -8.29 -4.05 -24.89
N ASN A 69 -9.24 -4.21 -23.96
CA ASN A 69 -10.55 -4.81 -24.20
C ASN A 69 -11.72 -3.91 -23.76
N GLY A 70 -11.63 -2.60 -24.04
CA GLY A 70 -12.73 -1.65 -23.79
C GLY A 70 -12.48 -0.62 -22.69
N GLY A 71 -11.35 -0.68 -22.00
CA GLY A 71 -10.94 0.28 -20.98
C GLY A 71 -11.37 -0.10 -19.56
N THR A 72 -10.85 0.64 -18.57
CA THR A 72 -11.26 0.60 -17.16
C THR A 72 -11.09 1.99 -16.56
N THR A 73 -11.61 2.20 -15.36
CA THR A 73 -11.35 3.39 -14.55
C THR A 73 -10.55 3.03 -13.31
N GLU A 74 -10.00 4.03 -12.64
CA GLU A 74 -9.40 3.91 -11.31
C GLU A 74 -10.37 3.25 -10.32
N HIS A 75 -11.62 3.74 -10.23
CA HIS A 75 -12.63 3.19 -9.34
C HIS A 75 -12.97 1.73 -9.69
N SER A 76 -13.11 1.40 -10.97
CA SER A 76 -13.38 0.01 -11.38
C SER A 76 -12.25 -0.97 -11.01
N MET A 77 -11.01 -0.48 -10.88
CA MET A 77 -9.89 -1.30 -10.40
C MET A 77 -9.81 -1.34 -8.88
N GLN A 78 -10.15 -0.26 -8.17
CA GLN A 78 -10.35 -0.30 -6.73
C GLN A 78 -11.42 -1.34 -6.36
N GLN A 79 -12.56 -1.36 -7.05
CA GLN A 79 -13.61 -2.36 -6.80
C GLN A 79 -13.16 -3.79 -7.10
N TRP A 80 -12.28 -3.97 -8.09
CA TRP A 80 -11.64 -5.27 -8.34
C TRP A 80 -10.77 -5.72 -7.16
N PHE A 81 -10.03 -4.81 -6.53
CA PHE A 81 -9.30 -5.12 -5.29
C PHE A 81 -10.25 -5.47 -4.14
N MET A 82 -11.34 -4.71 -3.95
CA MET A 82 -12.33 -5.02 -2.91
C MET A 82 -12.96 -6.42 -3.11
N GLU A 83 -13.19 -6.82 -4.36
CA GLU A 83 -13.61 -8.18 -4.72
C GLU A 83 -12.54 -9.23 -4.41
N ALA A 84 -11.27 -8.93 -4.71
CA ALA A 84 -10.15 -9.81 -4.41
C ALA A 84 -9.96 -9.98 -2.90
N PHE A 85 -9.96 -8.90 -2.11
CA PHE A 85 -9.86 -8.94 -0.66
C PHE A 85 -10.95 -9.81 -0.04
N ARG A 86 -12.21 -9.64 -0.48
CA ARG A 86 -13.31 -10.49 -0.02
C ARG A 86 -13.08 -11.96 -0.34
N ARG A 87 -12.55 -12.28 -1.53
CA ARG A 87 -12.25 -13.67 -1.93
C ARG A 87 -11.16 -14.28 -1.07
N GLU A 88 -10.12 -13.51 -0.75
CA GLU A 88 -8.98 -13.96 0.08
C GLU A 88 -9.22 -13.78 1.60
N ASN A 89 -10.44 -13.41 2.02
CA ASN A 89 -10.81 -13.14 3.42
C ASN A 89 -9.91 -12.09 4.12
N LEU A 90 -9.56 -11.05 3.37
CA LEU A 90 -8.90 -9.84 3.88
C LEU A 90 -9.95 -8.77 4.20
N VAL A 91 -9.63 -7.92 5.17
CA VAL A 91 -10.41 -6.74 5.54
C VAL A 91 -9.55 -5.49 5.48
N THR A 92 -10.20 -4.37 5.16
CA THR A 92 -9.59 -3.05 5.17
C THR A 92 -10.59 -2.04 5.75
N ASP A 93 -10.08 -0.98 6.36
CA ASP A 93 -10.92 0.09 6.93
C ASP A 93 -11.37 1.06 5.82
N ASP A 94 -10.46 1.34 4.87
CA ASP A 94 -10.72 2.14 3.67
C ASP A 94 -10.29 1.39 2.39
N PRO A 95 -10.98 1.57 1.25
CA PRO A 95 -10.59 0.93 -0.01
C PRO A 95 -9.19 1.35 -0.49
N PRO A 96 -8.45 0.46 -1.17
CA PRO A 96 -7.13 0.79 -1.70
C PRO A 96 -7.22 1.87 -2.81
N ILE A 97 -6.14 2.58 -3.05
CA ILE A 97 -6.09 3.62 -4.08
C ILE A 97 -5.54 3.04 -5.38
N VAL A 98 -6.28 3.27 -6.45
CA VAL A 98 -5.75 3.16 -7.81
C VAL A 98 -5.78 4.57 -8.40
N ALA A 99 -4.62 5.08 -8.78
CA ALA A 99 -4.50 6.44 -9.28
C ALA A 99 -3.67 6.48 -10.57
N VAL A 100 -4.00 7.40 -11.48
CA VAL A 100 -3.23 7.63 -12.70
C VAL A 100 -2.74 9.06 -12.83
N ASN A 101 -1.53 9.20 -13.38
CA ASN A 101 -0.94 10.48 -13.76
C ASN A 101 -0.98 11.54 -12.64
N GLY A 102 -1.71 12.65 -12.82
CA GLY A 102 -1.78 13.72 -11.81
C GLY A 102 -2.41 13.27 -10.49
N ASN A 103 -3.32 12.29 -10.52
CA ASN A 103 -3.98 11.79 -9.33
C ASN A 103 -3.00 11.05 -8.42
N SER A 104 -1.97 10.39 -8.97
CA SER A 104 -0.98 9.67 -8.18
C SER A 104 -0.05 10.59 -7.37
N GLY A 105 -0.05 11.89 -7.66
CA GLY A 105 0.69 12.90 -6.89
C GLY A 105 -0.14 13.59 -5.82
N ASN A 106 -1.43 13.28 -5.70
CA ASN A 106 -2.32 13.88 -4.70
C ASN A 106 -2.49 12.93 -3.51
N PRO A 107 -1.90 13.21 -2.33
CA PRO A 107 -1.99 12.35 -1.15
C PRO A 107 -3.39 12.28 -0.54
N HIS A 108 -4.32 13.10 -1.00
CA HIS A 108 -5.73 13.09 -0.59
C HIS A 108 -6.65 12.59 -1.70
N TYR A 109 -6.12 11.88 -2.69
CA TYR A 109 -6.90 11.32 -3.77
C TYR A 109 -7.57 10.00 -3.35
N GLU A 110 -8.86 9.88 -3.62
CA GLU A 110 -9.60 8.63 -3.56
C GLU A 110 -10.45 8.51 -4.83
N PRO A 111 -10.41 7.38 -5.56
CA PRO A 111 -11.23 7.22 -6.74
C PRO A 111 -12.69 6.93 -6.36
N HIS A 112 -13.63 7.69 -6.92
CA HIS A 112 -15.06 7.48 -6.70
C HIS A 112 -15.78 6.98 -7.96
N ALA A 113 -16.97 6.41 -7.76
CA ALA A 113 -17.84 5.96 -8.85
C ALA A 113 -18.15 7.11 -9.83
N ASP A 114 -18.42 8.29 -9.28
CA ASP A 114 -18.62 9.52 -10.03
C ASP A 114 -17.29 10.25 -10.17
N GLY A 115 -16.72 10.28 -11.37
CA GLY A 115 -15.58 11.16 -11.68
C GLY A 115 -14.17 10.58 -11.54
N SER A 116 -14.01 9.26 -11.36
CA SER A 116 -12.70 8.62 -11.47
C SER A 116 -12.15 8.66 -12.90
N ALA A 117 -10.83 8.79 -13.03
CA ALA A 117 -10.19 8.88 -14.33
C ALA A 117 -10.18 7.50 -15.03
N PRO A 118 -10.42 7.47 -16.35
CA PRO A 118 -10.19 6.29 -17.15
C PRO A 118 -8.69 6.00 -17.28
N ILE A 119 -8.32 4.73 -17.16
CA ILE A 119 -6.95 4.25 -17.34
C ILE A 119 -6.74 3.92 -18.82
N ARG A 120 -5.69 4.46 -19.43
CA ARG A 120 -5.37 4.33 -20.86
C ARG A 120 -3.94 3.88 -21.09
N GLU A 121 -3.68 3.41 -22.31
CA GLU A 121 -2.31 3.16 -22.76
C GLU A 121 -1.52 4.49 -22.74
N GLY A 122 -0.33 4.47 -22.16
CA GLY A 122 0.49 5.65 -21.96
C GLY A 122 0.40 6.27 -20.55
N ASP A 123 -0.46 5.76 -19.67
CA ASP A 123 -0.65 6.31 -18.33
C ASP A 123 0.35 5.74 -17.32
N PHE A 124 0.83 6.62 -16.43
CA PHE A 124 1.48 6.23 -15.17
C PHE A 124 0.40 5.81 -14.18
N VAL A 125 0.62 4.69 -13.50
CA VAL A 125 -0.32 4.08 -12.54
C VAL A 125 0.37 3.94 -11.20
N LEU A 126 -0.34 4.30 -10.13
CA LEU A 126 0.00 4.02 -8.74
C LEU A 126 -1.08 3.13 -8.14
N LEU A 127 -0.66 2.05 -7.48
CA LEU A 127 -1.47 1.18 -6.66
C LEU A 127 -1.01 1.36 -5.22
N ASP A 128 -1.88 1.87 -4.36
CA ASP A 128 -1.66 1.97 -2.93
C ASP A 128 -2.59 0.98 -2.24
N VAL A 129 -2.02 -0.08 -1.66
CA VAL A 129 -2.74 -1.29 -1.32
C VAL A 129 -2.45 -1.67 0.12
N TRP A 130 -3.49 -1.58 0.96
CA TRP A 130 -3.43 -2.02 2.35
C TRP A 130 -4.61 -2.94 2.68
N ALA A 131 -4.31 -4.03 3.38
CA ALA A 131 -5.32 -4.86 4.03
C ALA A 131 -4.69 -5.70 5.15
N LYS A 132 -5.54 -6.32 5.98
CA LYS A 132 -5.13 -7.28 7.01
C LYS A 132 -6.01 -8.53 6.97
N GLN A 133 -5.54 -9.60 7.59
CA GLN A 133 -6.36 -10.80 7.76
C GLN A 133 -7.62 -10.47 8.58
N ASN A 134 -8.74 -11.11 8.24
CA ASN A 134 -9.98 -11.00 9.00
C ASN A 134 -9.95 -11.82 10.31
N LYS A 135 -9.09 -11.41 11.24
CA LYS A 135 -9.01 -11.98 12.59
C LYS A 135 -8.57 -10.92 13.61
N PRO A 136 -8.97 -11.04 14.88
CA PRO A 136 -8.54 -10.13 15.94
C PRO A 136 -7.02 -10.03 16.03
N GLY A 137 -6.50 -8.83 16.29
CA GLY A 137 -5.07 -8.59 16.44
C GLY A 137 -4.26 -8.63 15.15
N ALA A 138 -4.87 -8.86 13.98
CA ALA A 138 -4.14 -8.83 12.72
C ALA A 138 -3.58 -7.42 12.40
N VAL A 139 -2.38 -7.40 11.83
CA VAL A 139 -1.67 -6.18 11.43
C VAL A 139 -1.77 -5.99 9.93
N TYR A 140 -1.94 -4.73 9.49
CA TYR A 140 -1.97 -4.37 8.08
C TYR A 140 -0.66 -4.69 7.39
N TYR A 141 -0.75 -5.19 6.17
CA TYR A 141 0.30 -5.08 5.18
C TYR A 141 -0.09 -3.96 4.22
N ASP A 142 0.78 -2.96 4.09
CA ASP A 142 0.54 -1.72 3.36
C ASP A 142 1.71 -1.47 2.41
N ILE A 143 1.41 -1.38 1.11
CA ILE A 143 2.39 -1.24 0.05
C ILE A 143 1.91 -0.32 -1.07
N THR A 144 2.84 0.47 -1.59
CA THR A 144 2.63 1.26 -2.79
C THR A 144 3.51 0.75 -3.94
N TRP A 145 2.90 0.50 -5.09
CA TRP A 145 3.59 0.12 -6.33
C TRP A 145 3.23 1.05 -7.47
N THR A 146 4.20 1.34 -8.33
CA THR A 146 3.99 2.16 -9.52
C THR A 146 4.28 1.37 -10.79
N GLY A 147 3.64 1.76 -11.88
CA GLY A 147 3.77 1.12 -13.17
C GLY A 147 3.32 2.01 -14.31
N PHE A 148 3.43 1.49 -15.53
CA PHE A 148 3.02 2.19 -16.73
C PHE A 148 2.21 1.26 -17.63
N VAL A 149 1.13 1.77 -18.21
CA VAL A 149 0.30 0.99 -19.13
C VAL A 149 0.89 1.05 -20.53
N GLY A 150 1.40 -0.07 -21.03
CA GLY A 150 1.99 -0.17 -22.37
C GLY A 150 3.52 -0.14 -22.34
N LYS A 151 4.15 0.42 -23.38
CA LYS A 151 5.62 0.49 -23.46
C LYS A 151 6.18 1.51 -22.46
N ALA A 152 7.28 1.15 -21.79
CA ALA A 152 7.94 2.02 -20.83
C ALA A 152 8.19 3.44 -21.42
N PRO A 153 7.95 4.51 -20.64
CA PRO A 153 8.11 5.87 -21.12
C PRO A 153 9.58 6.18 -21.48
N SER A 154 9.79 7.09 -22.43
CA SER A 154 11.13 7.59 -22.75
C SER A 154 11.78 8.23 -21.53
N GLU A 155 13.11 8.05 -21.35
CA GLU A 155 13.92 8.44 -20.17
C GLU A 155 13.61 9.83 -19.58
N LYS A 156 13.13 10.79 -20.38
CA LYS A 156 12.74 12.14 -19.94
C LYS A 156 11.55 12.22 -18.96
N ARG A 157 10.82 11.12 -18.70
CA ARG A 157 9.79 11.06 -17.64
C ARG A 157 10.27 10.33 -16.38
N GLY A 158 11.49 9.79 -16.37
CA GLY A 158 12.11 9.16 -15.20
C GLY A 158 12.78 10.18 -14.29
N GLY A 159 11.98 11.01 -13.63
CA GLY A 159 12.49 11.91 -12.58
C GLY A 159 12.64 11.15 -11.26
N GLN A 160 13.89 10.90 -10.84
CA GLN A 160 14.32 10.58 -9.47
C GLN A 160 13.85 9.28 -8.77
N ASP A 161 13.37 8.25 -9.47
CA ASP A 161 13.14 6.95 -8.81
C ASP A 161 14.30 5.98 -9.03
N GLY A 162 15.42 6.29 -8.36
CA GLY A 162 16.56 5.40 -8.19
C GLY A 162 16.35 4.39 -7.05
N ALA A 163 15.17 3.80 -6.91
CA ALA A 163 14.88 2.73 -5.93
C ALA A 163 13.60 1.93 -6.24
N ALA A 164 13.42 1.47 -7.47
CA ALA A 164 12.56 0.32 -7.76
C ALA A 164 13.19 -0.46 -8.91
N GLY A 165 14.03 -1.43 -8.54
CA GLY A 165 14.70 -2.30 -9.51
C GLY A 165 13.69 -3.03 -10.38
N ASN A 166 13.86 -2.87 -11.70
CA ASN A 166 13.47 -3.83 -12.74
C ASN A 166 12.13 -4.55 -12.55
N PHE A 167 11.01 -3.93 -12.97
CA PHE A 167 9.88 -4.73 -13.45
C PHE A 167 9.92 -4.82 -14.98
N ARG A 168 10.66 -5.83 -15.47
CA ARG A 168 10.67 -6.27 -16.87
C ARG A 168 9.68 -7.43 -17.01
N TRP A 169 8.49 -7.16 -17.55
CA TRP A 169 7.56 -8.22 -17.96
C TRP A 169 8.08 -8.87 -19.24
N THR A 170 8.70 -10.05 -19.12
CA THR A 170 8.85 -10.99 -20.24
C THR A 170 7.87 -12.14 -20.02
N GLY A 171 6.68 -12.01 -20.61
CA GLY A 171 5.81 -13.15 -20.81
C GLY A 171 6.50 -14.13 -21.76
N ASP A 172 7.16 -15.13 -21.20
CA ASP A 172 7.20 -16.53 -21.66
C ASP A 172 8.15 -17.31 -20.75
N ARG A 173 7.64 -18.23 -19.95
CA ARG A 173 8.41 -19.40 -19.53
C ARG A 173 7.51 -20.61 -19.65
N GLY A 174 7.54 -21.15 -20.87
CA GLY A 174 7.04 -22.46 -21.19
C GLY A 174 7.49 -23.53 -20.22
N LEU A 175 6.62 -24.53 -20.16
CA LEU A 175 6.82 -25.87 -19.64
C LEU A 175 8.23 -26.37 -19.98
N GLY A 176 9.05 -26.56 -18.96
CA GLY A 176 10.35 -27.21 -19.04
C GLY A 176 10.44 -28.25 -17.93
N SER A 177 10.07 -29.47 -18.29
CA SER A 177 10.30 -30.70 -17.51
C SER A 177 11.73 -30.78 -16.98
N GLY A 178 11.88 -30.94 -15.67
CA GLY A 178 13.16 -31.23 -15.00
C GLY A 178 13.02 -32.48 -14.16
N SER A 179 13.68 -33.54 -14.59
CA SER A 179 13.70 -34.92 -14.10
C SER A 179 14.24 -35.10 -12.68
N ARG A 180 13.85 -36.25 -12.10
CA ARG A 180 14.35 -36.89 -10.87
C ARG A 180 15.86 -37.17 -10.89
N GLY A 181 16.42 -37.34 -9.69
CA GLY A 181 17.65 -38.10 -9.38
C GLY A 181 18.83 -37.19 -9.00
N ALA A 182 19.62 -37.43 -7.96
CA ALA A 182 19.73 -38.52 -6.99
C ALA A 182 20.33 -37.95 -5.69
#